data_AF-A0A7S3RGF4-F1
#
_entry.id   AF-A0A7S3RGF4-F1
#
_cell.length_a   1.000
_cell.length_b   1.000
_cell.length_c   1.000
_cell.angle_alpha   90.00
_cell.angle_beta   90.00
_cell.angle_gamma   90.00
#
_symmetry.space_group_name_H-M   'P 1'
#
loop_
_entity.id
_entity.type
_entity.pdbx_description
1 polymer ?
#
loop_
_entity_poly.entity_id
_entity_poly.type
_entity_poly.pdbx_seq_one_letter_code
_entity_poly.pdbx_strand_id
1 'polypeptide(L)'
;EIQKRLNNTLGWSATSGQVDNWVYEDANDVYMKDPEMQKRLMETNPNSFRKMVANFLEANGRGYWETSEENIENLRKLYMEVEDKIEGVENQMRAQKMPSQ
;
A
#
# COMPACT_ATOMS: atom_id res chain seq x y z
N GLU A 1 -5.42 -9.91 8.67
CA GLU A 1 -5.29 -9.14 9.93
C GLU A 1 -4.72 -7.72 9.79
N ILE A 2 -3.50 -7.48 9.27
CA ILE A 2 -2.92 -6.11 9.21
C ILE A 2 -3.81 -5.13 8.42
N GLN A 3 -4.17 -5.48 7.18
CA GLN A 3 -5.05 -4.66 6.35
C GLN A 3 -6.40 -4.36 7.04
N LYS A 4 -6.98 -5.35 7.73
CA LYS A 4 -8.25 -5.20 8.45
C LYS A 4 -8.14 -4.21 9.60
N ARG A 5 -7.03 -4.23 10.35
CA ARG A 5 -6.77 -3.26 11.42
C ARG A 5 -6.63 -1.84 10.86
N LEU A 6 -5.86 -1.67 9.79
CA LEU A 6 -5.72 -0.37 9.13
C LEU A 6 -7.06 0.16 8.61
N ASN A 7 -7.89 -0.71 8.03
CA ASN A 7 -9.23 -0.35 7.59
C ASN A 7 -10.14 0.11 8.74
N ASN A 8 -10.05 -0.54 9.90
CA ASN A 8 -10.80 -0.14 11.08
C ASN A 8 -10.32 1.22 11.62
N THR A 9 -9.02 1.48 11.62
CA THR A 9 -8.43 2.79 11.99
C THR A 9 -8.96 3.91 11.08
N LEU A 10 -8.99 3.66 9.77
CA LEU A 10 -9.59 4.59 8.80
C LEU A 10 -11.08 4.86 9.11
N GLY A 11 -11.84 3.82 9.44
CA GLY A 11 -13.24 3.92 9.85
C GLY A 11 -13.46 4.76 11.11
N TRP A 12 -12.59 4.62 12.12
CA TRP A 12 -12.62 5.46 13.32
C TRP A 12 -12.32 6.93 13.00
N SER A 13 -11.37 7.20 12.10
CA SER A 13 -11.10 8.58 11.67
C SER A 13 -12.32 9.21 11.00
N ALA A 14 -12.99 8.46 10.13
CA ALA A 14 -14.18 8.94 9.43
C ALA A 14 -15.39 9.18 10.34
N THR A 15 -15.48 8.51 11.49
CA THR A 15 -16.67 8.55 12.36
C THR A 15 -16.49 9.39 13.61
N SER A 16 -15.27 9.48 14.15
CA SER A 16 -14.98 10.22 15.39
C SER A 16 -13.90 11.29 15.24
N GLY A 17 -13.03 11.18 14.22
CA GLY A 17 -11.87 12.06 14.07
C GLY A 17 -10.84 11.93 15.22
N GLN A 18 -10.90 10.84 16.01
CA GLN A 18 -10.07 10.65 17.22
C GLN A 18 -8.81 9.80 16.98
N VAL A 19 -8.45 9.54 15.72
CA VAL A 19 -7.20 8.84 15.43
C VAL A 19 -6.12 9.88 15.25
N ASP A 20 -5.12 9.85 16.13
CA ASP A 20 -4.00 10.77 16.05
C ASP A 20 -3.12 10.49 14.82
N ASN A 21 -2.51 11.56 14.29
CA ASN A 21 -1.65 11.50 13.10
C ASN A 21 -0.50 10.48 13.21
N TRP A 22 0.08 10.33 14.39
CA TRP A 22 1.22 9.44 14.64
C TRP A 22 0.88 7.96 14.38
N VAL A 23 -0.40 7.57 14.53
CA VAL A 23 -0.84 6.19 14.26
C VAL A 23 -0.63 5.83 12.79
N TYR A 24 -0.85 6.79 11.89
CA TYR A 24 -0.63 6.61 10.47
C TYR A 24 0.85 6.71 10.11
N GLU A 25 1.60 7.65 10.71
CA GLU A 25 3.06 7.74 10.51
C GLU A 25 3.78 6.46 10.89
N ASP A 26 3.55 5.95 12.10
CA ASP A 26 4.20 4.72 12.58
C ASP A 26 3.83 3.52 11.69
N ALA A 27 2.57 3.43 11.26
CA ALA A 27 2.14 2.37 10.37
C ALA A 27 2.78 2.50 8.97
N ASN A 28 2.91 3.72 8.44
CA ASN A 28 3.60 3.97 7.18
C ASN A 28 5.08 3.61 7.29
N ASP A 29 5.75 3.98 8.37
CA ASP A 29 7.16 3.67 8.59
C ASP A 29 7.41 2.16 8.61
N VAL A 30 6.56 1.40 9.31
CA VAL A 30 6.70 -0.06 9.40
C VAL A 30 6.34 -0.77 8.09
N TYR A 31 5.24 -0.40 7.44
CA TYR A 31 4.69 -1.20 6.34
C TYR A 31 5.00 -0.67 4.94
N MET A 32 5.31 0.62 4.82
CA MET A 32 5.42 1.32 3.54
C MET A 32 6.79 1.96 3.33
N LYS A 33 7.60 2.20 4.36
CA LYS A 33 9.00 2.66 4.18
C LYS A 33 10.03 1.54 4.22
N ASP A 34 9.83 0.53 5.05
CA ASP A 34 10.76 -0.59 5.16
C ASP A 34 10.71 -1.48 3.88
N PRO A 35 11.79 -1.51 3.06
CA PRO A 35 11.81 -2.28 1.82
C PRO A 35 11.67 -3.80 2.05
N GLU A 36 12.16 -4.30 3.19
CA GLU A 36 12.03 -5.72 3.51
C GLU A 36 10.56 -6.07 3.82
N MET A 37 9.89 -5.22 4.59
CA MET A 37 8.47 -5.38 4.90
C MET A 37 7.59 -5.23 3.65
N GLN A 38 7.86 -4.22 2.80
CA GLN A 38 7.17 -4.04 1.53
C GLN A 38 7.22 -5.32 0.69
N LYS A 39 8.43 -5.84 0.46
CA LYS A 39 8.64 -7.07 -0.31
C LYS A 39 7.89 -8.25 0.29
N ARG A 40 8.01 -8.43 1.62
CA ARG A 40 7.34 -9.51 2.35
C ARG A 40 5.82 -9.46 2.18
N LEU A 41 5.19 -8.29 2.35
CA LEU A 41 3.74 -8.13 2.23
C LEU A 41 3.28 -8.29 0.77
N MET A 42 4.03 -7.75 -0.18
CA MET A 42 3.75 -7.83 -1.61
C MET A 42 3.84 -9.28 -2.15
N GLU A 43 4.80 -10.07 -1.67
CA GLU A 43 4.91 -11.50 -2.01
C GLU A 43 3.87 -12.36 -1.29
N THR A 44 3.54 -12.03 -0.04
CA THR A 44 2.58 -12.81 0.76
C THR A 44 1.15 -12.64 0.25
N ASN A 45 0.71 -11.41 0.01
CA ASN A 45 -0.63 -11.12 -0.49
C ASN A 45 -0.69 -9.74 -1.18
N PRO A 46 -0.44 -9.68 -2.51
CA PRO A 46 -0.40 -8.40 -3.23
C PRO A 46 -1.74 -7.66 -3.22
N ASN A 47 -2.86 -8.39 -3.29
CA ASN A 47 -4.19 -7.78 -3.20
C ASN A 47 -4.43 -7.09 -1.85
N SER A 48 -3.96 -7.69 -0.76
CA SER A 48 -4.03 -7.07 0.58
C SER A 48 -3.07 -5.89 0.70
N PHE A 49 -1.86 -6.00 0.15
CA PHE A 49 -0.89 -4.91 0.16
C PHE A 49 -1.41 -3.69 -0.60
N ARG A 50 -1.98 -3.87 -1.80
CA ARG A 50 -2.66 -2.82 -2.55
C ARG A 50 -3.73 -2.10 -1.74
N LYS A 51 -4.58 -2.85 -1.04
CA LYS A 51 -5.62 -2.26 -0.16
C LYS A 51 -5.01 -1.46 0.98
N MET A 52 -3.87 -1.87 1.54
CA MET A 52 -3.18 -1.08 2.56
C MET A 52 -2.67 0.24 2.00
N VAL A 53 -2.00 0.21 0.84
CA VAL A 53 -1.52 1.43 0.15
C VAL A 53 -2.69 2.36 -0.17
N ALA A 54 -3.80 1.83 -0.70
CA ALA A 54 -5.01 2.60 -0.97
C ALA A 54 -5.59 3.25 0.29
N ASN A 55 -5.62 2.54 1.41
CA ASN A 55 -6.12 3.09 2.68
C ASN A 55 -5.25 4.25 3.19
N PHE A 56 -3.92 4.20 3.02
CA PHE A 56 -3.04 5.33 3.38
C PHE A 56 -3.27 6.55 2.48
N LEU A 57 -3.37 6.33 1.16
CA LEU A 57 -3.69 7.39 0.21
C LEU A 57 -5.07 8.01 0.50
N GLU A 58 -6.06 7.20 0.88
CA GLU A 58 -7.39 7.66 1.28
C GLU A 58 -7.34 8.46 2.59
N ALA A 59 -6.61 8.00 3.60
CA ALA A 59 -6.44 8.72 4.86
C ALA A 59 -5.87 10.12 4.62
N ASN A 60 -4.86 10.24 3.76
CA ASN A 60 -4.30 11.54 3.38
C ASN A 60 -5.28 12.38 2.55
N GLY A 61 -5.89 11.81 1.51
CA GLY A 61 -6.82 12.53 0.64
C GLY A 61 -8.08 13.05 1.34
N ARG A 62 -8.43 12.46 2.50
CA ARG A 62 -9.54 12.91 3.35
C ARG A 62 -9.12 13.82 4.51
N GLY A 63 -7.84 14.12 4.66
CA GLY A 63 -7.31 14.94 5.75
C GLY A 63 -7.26 14.25 7.11
N TYR A 64 -7.32 12.92 7.15
CA TYR A 64 -7.15 12.14 8.39
C TYR A 64 -5.68 11.90 8.74
N TRP A 65 -4.81 12.03 7.74
CA TRP A 65 -3.38 11.85 7.89
C TRP A 65 -2.61 12.91 7.12
N GLU A 66 -1.85 13.73 7.85
CA GLU A 66 -0.90 14.70 7.32
C GLU A 66 0.50 14.11 7.35
N THR A 67 1.18 14.16 6.21
CA THR A 67 2.50 13.55 6.03
C THR A 67 3.32 14.27 4.97
N SER A 68 4.58 13.87 4.81
CA SER A 68 5.48 14.44 3.80
C SER A 68 5.05 14.09 2.36
N GLU A 69 5.35 14.97 1.41
CA GLU A 69 5.14 14.70 -0.02
C GLU A 69 5.91 13.45 -0.48
N GLU A 70 7.10 13.21 0.09
CA GLU A 70 7.91 12.02 -0.16
C GLU A 70 7.16 10.72 0.20
N ASN A 71 6.48 10.70 1.35
CA ASN A 71 5.66 9.54 1.75
C ASN A 71 4.52 9.30 0.76
N ILE A 72 3.84 10.37 0.32
CA ILE A 72 2.74 10.25 -0.64
C ILE A 72 3.24 9.74 -2.00
N GLU A 73 4.39 10.23 -2.45
CA GLU A 73 4.98 9.77 -3.71
C GLU A 73 5.42 8.29 -3.63
N ASN A 74 6.02 7.89 -2.51
CA ASN A 74 6.35 6.49 -2.26
C ASN A 74 5.10 5.59 -2.28
N LEU A 75 4.00 6.02 -1.67
CA LEU A 75 2.74 5.28 -1.71
C LEU A 75 2.16 5.15 -3.12
N ARG A 76 2.21 6.22 -3.94
CA ARG A 76 1.77 6.17 -5.34
C ARG A 76 2.61 5.18 -6.15
N LYS A 77 3.93 5.19 -5.95
CA LYS A 77 4.84 4.23 -6.56
C LYS A 77 4.52 2.79 -6.15
N LEU A 78 4.36 2.54 -4.85
CA LEU A 78 3.99 1.21 -4.34
C LEU A 78 2.63 0.73 -4.87
N TYR A 79 1.68 1.64 -5.08
CA TYR A 79 0.40 1.34 -5.69
C TYR A 79 0.56 0.86 -7.13
N MET A 80 1.39 1.55 -7.94
CA MET A 80 1.67 1.13 -9.31
C MET A 80 2.40 -0.23 -9.35
N GLU A 81 3.43 -0.41 -8.52
CA GLU A 81 4.21 -1.66 -8.48
C GLU A 81 3.35 -2.88 -8.12
N VAL A 82 2.43 -2.73 -7.16
CA VAL A 82 1.53 -3.83 -6.79
C VAL A 82 0.46 -4.10 -7.85
N GLU A 83 -0.03 -3.07 -8.55
CA GLU A 83 -0.93 -3.25 -9.70
C GLU A 83 -0.24 -4.04 -10.83
N ASP A 84 0.98 -3.65 -11.22
CA ASP A 84 1.76 -4.37 -12.24
C ASP A 84 1.96 -5.84 -11.88
N LYS A 85 2.18 -6.12 -10.59
CA LYS A 85 2.32 -7.48 -10.06
C LYS A 85 1.01 -8.26 -10.10
N ILE A 86 -0.13 -7.63 -9.79
CA ILE A 86 -1.46 -8.27 -9.82
C ILE A 86 -1.89 -8.54 -11.27
N GLU A 87 -1.68 -7.58 -12.16
CA GLU A 87 -2.05 -7.67 -13.57
C GLU A 87 -1.10 -8.57 -14.37
N GLY A 88 0.09 -8.86 -13.82
CA GLY A 88 1.02 -9.82 -14.38
C GLY A 88 1.81 -9.26 -15.56
N VAL A 89 2.23 -7.99 -15.51
CA VAL A 89 3.11 -7.39 -16.53
C VAL A 89 4.44 -8.17 -16.64
N GLU A 90 4.87 -8.88 -15.59
CA GLU A 90 5.99 -9.85 -15.66
C GLU A 90 5.71 -11.09 -16.54
N ASN A 91 4.45 -11.55 -16.64
CA ASN A 91 4.08 -12.75 -17.42
C ASN A 91 4.01 -12.46 -18.93
N GLN A 92 3.70 -11.23 -19.34
CA GLN A 92 3.66 -10.88 -20.77
C GLN A 92 5.05 -10.83 -21.40
N MET A 93 6.09 -10.44 -20.65
CA MET A 93 7.48 -10.49 -21.13
C MET A 93 8.07 -11.90 -21.14
N ARG A 94 7.63 -12.79 -20.23
CA ARG A 94 8.04 -14.21 -20.23
C ARG A 94 7.40 -15.00 -21.37
N ALA A 95 6.14 -14.72 -21.72
CA ALA A 95 5.44 -15.38 -22.82
C ALA A 95 6.00 -15.02 -24.21
N GLN A 96 6.57 -13.81 -24.40
CA GLN A 96 7.17 -13.39 -25.68
C GLN A 96 8.59 -13.91 -25.92
N LYS A 97 9.26 -14.46 -24.90
CA LYS A 97 10.65 -14.97 -24.99
C LYS A 97 10.76 -16.48 -25.18
N MET A 98 9.65 -17.22 -25.31
CA MET A 98 9.70 -18.64 -25.66
C MET A 98 9.63 -18.78 -27.20
N PRO A 99 10.74 -19.06 -27.90
CA PRO A 99 10.65 -19.52 -29.28
C PRO A 99 9.93 -20.87 -29.29
N SER A 100 8.95 -21.01 -30.17
CA SER A 100 8.30 -22.27 -30.50
C SER A 100 9.37 -23.33 -30.79
N GLN A 101 9.46 -24.36 -29.94
CA GLN A 101 10.10 -25.61 -30.33
C GLN A 101 9.11 -26.47 -31.13
#